data_AF-A0A8T5SU76-F1
#
_entry.id   AF-A0A8T5SU76-F1
#
_cell.length_a   1.000
_cell.length_b   1.000
_cell.length_c   1.000
_cell.angle_alpha   90.00
_cell.angle_beta   90.00
_cell.angle_gamma   90.00
#
_symmetry.space_group_name_H-M   'P 1'
#
loop_
_entity.id
_entity.type
_entity.pdbx_description
1 polymer ?
#
loop_
_entity_poly.entity_id
_entity_poly.type
_entity_poly.pdbx_seq_one_letter_code
_entity_poly.pdbx_strand_id
1 'polypeptide(L)' 'MVMFYRKFVGSPGTPILYPISQPMSSDNNITLFWSEEIAADSYYLYRSTNYIVDVSSLTVLDSTTDLQYVDTLNETGV' A
#
# COMPACT_ATOMS: atom_id res chain seq x y z
N MET A 1 -39.95 2.00 10.74
CA MET A 1 -38.80 1.60 11.58
C MET A 1 -37.66 1.25 10.65
N VAL A 2 -36.62 2.08 10.58
CA VAL A 2 -35.44 1.82 9.73
C VAL A 2 -34.42 1.12 10.60
N MET A 3 -34.00 -0.07 10.21
CA MET A 3 -33.04 -0.88 10.96
C MET A 3 -31.66 -0.63 10.38
N PHE A 4 -30.80 0.07 11.12
CA PHE A 4 -29.39 0.25 10.76
C PHE A 4 -28.58 -0.87 11.42
N TYR A 5 -27.96 -1.74 10.62
CA TYR A 5 -26.99 -2.71 11.09
C TYR A 5 -25.57 -2.18 10.83
N ARG A 6 -24.78 -2.00 11.89
CA ARG A 6 -23.33 -1.84 11.74
C ARG A 6 -22.73 -3.24 11.63
N LYS A 7 -22.21 -3.61 10.47
CA LYS A 7 -21.42 -4.83 10.33
C LYS A 7 -20.07 -4.55 11.01
N PHE A 8 -19.86 -5.11 12.20
CA PHE A 8 -18.56 -5.04 12.85
C PHE A 8 -17.61 -5.98 12.10
N VAL A 9 -16.64 -5.41 11.39
CA VAL A 9 -15.71 -6.17 10.53
C VAL A 9 -14.39 -6.51 11.22
N GLY A 10 -14.18 -6.04 12.46
CA GLY A 10 -12.95 -6.26 13.22
C GLY A 10 -11.84 -5.28 12.82
N SER A 11 -10.62 -5.56 13.26
CA SER A 11 -9.44 -4.82 12.78
C SER A 11 -9.11 -5.21 11.33
N PRO A 12 -8.55 -4.29 10.53
CA PRO A 12 -7.99 -4.62 9.23
C PRO A 12 -7.02 -5.81 9.32
N GLY A 13 -7.11 -6.71 8.34
CA GLY A 13 -6.07 -7.72 8.11
C GLY A 13 -4.81 -7.09 7.51
N THR A 14 -3.76 -7.91 7.35
CA THR A 14 -2.56 -7.49 6.62
C THR A 14 -2.81 -7.70 5.13
N PRO A 15 -2.80 -6.65 4.29
CA PRO A 15 -2.96 -6.81 2.85
C PRO A 15 -1.78 -7.58 2.24
N ILE A 16 -2.05 -8.32 1.18
CA ILE A 16 -1.05 -9.05 0.42
C ILE A 16 -0.54 -8.13 -0.69
N LEU A 17 0.74 -7.77 -0.63
CA LEU A 17 1.41 -7.08 -1.74
C LEU A 17 1.65 -8.05 -2.89
N TYR A 18 1.15 -7.72 -4.08
CA TYR A 18 1.38 -8.55 -5.26
C TYR A 18 2.80 -8.35 -5.82
N PRO A 19 3.34 -9.35 -6.53
CA PRO A 19 4.64 -9.21 -7.19
C PRO A 19 4.67 -7.97 -8.09
N ILE A 20 5.69 -7.13 -7.88
CA ILE A 20 5.92 -5.96 -8.70
C ILE A 20 6.43 -6.45 -10.06
N SER A 21 5.51 -6.57 -11.02
CA SER A 21 5.80 -6.99 -12.39
C SER A 21 5.69 -5.78 -13.30
N GLN A 22 6.70 -4.93 -13.30
CA GLN A 22 6.77 -3.83 -14.26
C GLN A 22 7.77 -4.18 -15.37
N PRO A 23 7.43 -3.99 -16.66
CA PRO A 23 8.48 -3.78 -17.64
C PRO A 23 9.29 -2.57 -17.17
N MET A 24 10.62 -2.59 -17.30
CA MET A 24 11.44 -1.39 -17.10
C MET A 24 10.96 -0.31 -18.08
N SER A 25 9.93 0.46 -17.71
CA SER A 25 9.54 1.66 -18.42
C SER A 25 10.62 2.70 -18.14
N SER A 26 10.92 3.52 -19.14
CA SER A 26 11.87 4.63 -19.09
C SER A 26 11.61 5.64 -17.98
N ASP A 27 10.44 5.57 -17.36
CA ASP A 27 9.96 6.50 -16.37
C ASP A 27 10.14 5.80 -15.01
N ASN A 28 11.00 6.34 -14.14
CA ASN A 28 11.44 5.78 -12.86
C ASN A 28 10.30 5.57 -11.84
N ASN A 29 9.29 4.79 -12.19
CA ASN A 29 8.03 4.66 -11.49
C ASN A 29 7.84 3.22 -11.04
N ILE A 30 7.58 3.03 -9.74
CA ILE A 30 7.26 1.74 -9.15
C ILE A 30 5.76 1.67 -8.89
N THR A 31 5.06 0.76 -9.55
CA THR A 31 3.62 0.55 -9.37
C THR A 31 3.40 -0.64 -8.44
N LEU A 32 2.69 -0.37 -7.35
CA LEU A 32 2.32 -1.32 -6.32
C LEU A 32 0.83 -1.64 -6.45
N PHE A 33 0.49 -2.90 -6.25
CA PHE A 33 -0.89 -3.39 -6.14
C PHE A 33 -0.98 -4.35 -4.95
N TRP A 34 -2.09 -4.31 -4.21
CA TRP A 34 -2.31 -5.19 -3.06
C TRP A 34 -3.76 -5.65 -2.95
N SER A 35 -4.01 -6.64 -2.08
CA SER A 35 -5.35 -7.16 -1.82
C SER A 35 -6.21 -6.17 -1.03
N GLU A 36 -7.52 -6.17 -1.32
CA GLU A 36 -8.51 -5.45 -0.54
C GLU A 36 -8.66 -6.08 0.86
N GLU A 37 -8.76 -5.23 1.88
CA GLU A 37 -9.01 -5.62 3.27
C GLU A 37 -10.34 -4.99 3.70
N ILE A 38 -11.35 -5.82 3.94
CA ILE A 38 -12.75 -5.38 4.19
C ILE A 38 -12.87 -4.41 5.37
N ALA A 39 -11.97 -4.52 6.34
CA ALA A 39 -11.95 -3.69 7.54
C ALA A 39 -10.98 -2.49 7.44
N ALA A 40 -10.25 -2.33 6.33
CA ALA A 40 -9.34 -1.21 6.13
C ALA A 40 -10.07 0.04 5.60
N ASP A 41 -9.90 1.16 6.31
CA ASP A 41 -10.35 2.47 5.82
C ASP A 41 -9.33 3.11 4.87
N SER A 42 -8.04 2.74 5.02
CA SER A 42 -6.93 3.24 4.21
C SER A 42 -5.72 2.34 4.35
N TYR A 43 -4.73 2.57 3.48
CA TYR A 43 -3.46 1.88 3.43
C TYR A 43 -2.31 2.86 3.64
N TYR A 44 -1.36 2.48 4.48
CA TYR A 44 -0.11 3.21 4.67
C TYR A 44 1.00 2.55 3.84
N LEU A 45 1.73 3.37 3.09
CA LEU A 45 2.82 2.94 2.24
C LEU A 45 4.15 3.23 2.90
N TYR A 46 5.09 2.28 2.75
CA TYR A 46 6.43 2.36 3.31
C TYR A 46 7.45 1.98 2.24
N ARG A 47 8.63 2.59 2.30
CA ARG A 47 9.72 2.34 1.36
C ARG A 47 11.05 2.27 2.09
N SER A 48 11.91 1.36 1.64
CA SER A 48 13.27 1.17 2.16
C SER A 48 14.17 0.68 1.04
N THR A 49 15.46 1.00 1.11
CA THR A 49 16.50 0.43 0.24
C THR A 49 16.97 -0.95 0.73
N ASN A 50 16.55 -1.37 1.93
CA ASN A 50 16.78 -2.69 2.50
C ASN A 50 15.48 -3.50 2.53
N TYR A 51 15.60 -4.83 2.64
CA TYR A 51 14.44 -5.70 2.85
C TYR A 51 13.61 -5.25 4.06
N ILE A 52 12.32 -5.05 3.84
CA ILE A 52 11.34 -4.72 4.88
C ILE A 52 10.82 -6.04 5.43
N VAL A 53 11.13 -6.31 6.70
CA VAL A 53 10.54 -7.43 7.47
C VAL A 53 9.57 -6.95 8.54
N ASP A 54 9.60 -5.66 8.85
CA ASP A 54 8.73 -4.97 9.81
C ASP A 54 8.63 -3.47 9.43
N VAL A 55 7.49 -2.85 9.73
CA VAL A 55 7.22 -1.44 9.39
C VAL A 55 7.20 -0.51 10.61
N SER A 56 7.34 -1.03 11.84
CA SER A 56 7.18 -0.24 13.07
C SER A 56 8.23 0.85 13.23
N SER A 57 9.41 0.68 12.65
CA SER A 57 10.50 1.66 12.65
C SER A 57 10.58 2.50 11.37
N LEU A 58 9.68 2.28 10.41
CA LEU A 58 9.68 2.99 9.14
C LEU A 58 8.76 4.21 9.22
N THR A 59 9.17 5.27 8.53
CA THR A 59 8.30 6.43 8.31
C THR A 59 7.34 6.11 7.17
N VAL A 60 6.07 6.46 7.37
CA VAL A 60 5.06 6.40 6.31
C VAL A 60 5.51 7.29 5.16
N LEU A 61 5.61 6.72 3.97
CA LEU A 61 5.87 7.44 2.73
C LEU A 61 4.61 8.21 2.30
N ASP A 62 3.48 7.52 2.28
CA ASP A 62 2.19 8.07 1.86
C ASP A 62 1.02 7.22 2.39
N SER A 63 -0.22 7.68 2.21
CA SER A 63 -1.42 6.92 2.51
C SER A 63 -2.50 7.09 1.43
N THR A 64 -3.22 6.02 1.11
CA THR A 64 -4.31 6.05 0.13
C THR A 64 -5.46 5.13 0.52
N THR A 65 -6.64 5.39 -0.04
CA THR A 65 -7.80 4.47 0.03
C THR A 65 -7.86 3.53 -1.16
N ASP A 66 -7.06 3.77 -2.20
CA ASP A 66 -7.00 2.94 -3.39
C ASP A 66 -6.26 1.62 -3.13
N LEU A 67 -6.38 0.66 -4.05
CA LEU A 67 -5.67 -0.62 -4.01
C LEU A 67 -4.38 -0.62 -4.85
N GLN A 68 -3.92 0.57 -5.21
CA GLN A 68 -2.73 0.78 -6.03
C GLN A 68 -2.00 2.06 -5.64
N TYR A 69 -0.71 2.10 -5.91
CA TYR A 69 0.11 3.31 -5.76
C TYR A 69 1.22 3.35 -6.80
N VAL A 70 1.50 4.54 -7.32
CA VAL A 70 2.64 4.80 -8.21
C VAL A 70 3.66 5.62 -7.45
N ASP A 71 4.76 4.99 -7.10
CA ASP A 71 5.92 5.65 -6.50
C ASP A 71 6.83 6.19 -7.61
N THR A 72 6.84 7.51 -7.78
CA THR A 72 7.71 8.20 -8.73
C THR A 72 9.04 8.55 -8.05
N LEU A 73 10.14 7.93 -8.48
CA LEU A 73 11.47 8.23 -7.96
C LEU A 73 12.00 9.51 -8.59
N ASN A 74 12.08 10.59 -7.80
CA ASN A 74 12.61 11.89 -8.24
C ASN A 74 14.13 11.94 -8.40
N GLU A 75 14.85 10.84 -8.10
CA GLU A 75 16.29 10.77 -8.28
C GLU A 75 16.63 9.57 -9.18
N THR A 76 17.16 9.85 -10.38
CA THR A 76 18.06 8.90 -11.04
C THR A 76 19.21 8.67 -10.06
N GLY A 77 19.37 7.44 -9.57
CA GLY A 77 20.51 7.11 -8.71
C GLY A 77 21.81 7.54 -9.38
N VAL A 78 22.47 8.56 -8.83
CA VAL A 78 23.80 9.03 -9.24
C VAL A 78 24.86 8.20 -8.52
#